data_AF-A0A5E4LCF2-F1
#
_entry.id   AF-A0A5E4LCF2-F1
#
_cell.length_a   1.000
_cell.length_b   1.000
_cell.length_c   1.000
_cell.angle_alpha   90.00
_cell.angle_beta   90.00
_cell.angle_gamma   90.00
#
_symmetry.space_group_name_H-M   'P 1'
#
loop_
_entity.id
_entity.type
_entity.pdbx_description
1 polymer ?
#
loop_
_entity_poly.entity_id
_entity_poly.type
_entity_poly.pdbx_seq_one_letter_code
_entity_poly.pdbx_strand_id
1 'polypeptide(L)'
;MLEILFLIGIVILIGFASRWIFEKTRIPEVIILLLAGFALGPLGMIKYFAISDIPQYFQGIAPVIGAVAIISIVFEAGLRLKARELQVNIASSVLSALLNIAACILVLSGILHFALGWMPMDSLVFGAIFGGMSSFAAYSTLPLIRTTNSIRNSLYLEGTLSAIAVCIVSIALMRYNGLAAGKGLAELAGGVFSLFSISFILGLGLGAVLLFALLNFKIDRFGFFLVFAALLTIYSIDFVYLGGIGVISIALIGFVLANSEEFLRILKKQGSFEVDESFRVFQGELSLFINTFFFVYLGLIFRPEQLNLQNVLTAILLVAGILLARIAVIGIMGRISKPQRHEDFLRAVMVPRDLLSATLATFIFIYPNSASFGIELVCLVVVLSTIANSAGLNYYERIFRDTFLFKKEILLMDGRKAVIRSFTRDDFGKLMRLFNELVEEGAYIAIDKRVSAAEEREIDNESIIKMNKKEMIVWVAEHDNKIVARAVAEKMPRRERDNVSLSFYIAKEFRGAGLGTILIRMIIKESIKQFNPHNLYLTVYSDNKKAIKLYEREGFIKCGVLPGWMRHNNAYLDRIYMVYDPKKQGKRKK
;
A
#
# COMPACT_ATOMS: atom_id res chain seq x y z
N MET A 1 16.75 24.20 -30.29
CA MET A 1 16.99 24.42 -28.83
C MET A 1 15.76 25.00 -28.13
N LEU A 2 15.16 26.10 -28.63
CA LEU A 2 13.91 26.66 -28.07
C LEU A 2 12.71 25.71 -28.18
N GLU A 3 12.63 24.91 -29.24
CA GLU A 3 11.58 23.89 -29.44
C GLU A 3 11.60 22.80 -28.35
N ILE A 4 12.79 22.44 -27.85
CA ILE A 4 12.95 21.47 -26.75
C ILE A 4 12.38 22.05 -25.45
N LEU A 5 12.61 23.35 -25.19
CA LEU A 5 12.05 24.02 -24.01
C LEU A 5 10.52 24.10 -24.09
N PHE A 6 9.99 24.44 -25.27
CA PHE A 6 8.56 24.45 -25.50
C PHE A 6 7.93 23.07 -25.28
N LEU A 7 8.57 22.02 -25.81
CA LEU A 7 8.14 20.64 -25.63
C LEU A 7 8.16 20.20 -24.17
N ILE A 8 9.24 20.50 -23.44
CA ILE A 8 9.33 20.23 -21.99
C ILE A 8 8.21 20.97 -21.25
N GLY A 9 7.94 22.22 -21.61
CA GLY A 9 6.83 23.01 -21.07
C GLY A 9 5.47 22.35 -21.30
N ILE A 10 5.20 21.88 -22.53
CA ILE A 10 3.97 21.14 -22.85
C ILE A 10 3.86 19.85 -22.02
N VAL A 11 4.94 19.08 -21.93
CA VAL A 11 4.97 17.85 -21.13
C VAL A 11 4.60 18.16 -19.68
N ILE A 12 5.20 19.18 -19.07
CA ILE A 12 4.88 19.61 -17.69
C ILE A 12 3.40 20.00 -17.54
N LEU A 13 2.87 20.78 -18.49
CA LEU A 13 1.45 21.18 -18.47
C LEU A 13 0.50 19.98 -18.60
N ILE A 14 0.85 19.00 -19.44
CA ILE A 14 0.11 17.74 -19.58
C ILE A 14 0.13 16.95 -18.27
N GLY A 15 1.28 16.88 -17.59
CA GLY A 15 1.42 16.22 -16.29
C GLY A 15 0.54 16.85 -15.21
N PHE A 16 0.51 18.19 -15.16
CA PHE A 16 -0.39 18.90 -14.24
C PHE A 16 -1.86 18.63 -14.57
N ALA A 17 -2.23 18.71 -15.85
CA ALA A 17 -3.59 18.44 -16.31
C ALA A 17 -4.01 16.98 -16.03
N SER A 18 -3.12 16.00 -16.22
CA SER A 18 -3.42 14.59 -15.94
C SER A 18 -3.71 14.35 -14.46
N ARG A 19 -2.96 15.01 -13.56
CA ARG A 19 -3.19 14.91 -12.12
C ARG A 19 -4.53 15.52 -11.71
N TRP A 20 -4.85 16.68 -12.26
CA TRP A 20 -6.16 17.32 -12.05
C TRP A 20 -7.34 16.44 -12.54
N ILE A 21 -7.18 15.79 -13.70
CA ILE A 21 -8.19 14.86 -14.24
C ILE A 21 -8.29 13.61 -13.36
N PHE A 22 -7.17 13.05 -12.89
CA PHE A 22 -7.15 11.90 -12.00
C PHE A 22 -7.89 12.19 -10.69
N GLU A 23 -7.69 13.36 -10.08
CA GLU A 23 -8.38 13.75 -8.85
C GLU A 23 -9.90 13.77 -9.02
N LYS A 24 -10.39 14.21 -10.18
CA LYS A 24 -11.82 14.31 -10.49
C LYS A 24 -12.46 13.01 -10.96
N THR A 25 -11.75 12.24 -11.80
CA THR A 25 -12.31 11.07 -12.51
C THR A 25 -11.84 9.73 -11.96
N ARG A 26 -10.75 9.72 -11.16
CA ARG A 26 -10.05 8.51 -10.68
C ARG A 26 -9.47 7.62 -11.78
N ILE A 27 -9.39 8.10 -13.03
CA ILE A 27 -8.73 7.39 -14.13
C ILE A 27 -7.21 7.47 -13.93
N PRO A 28 -6.47 6.35 -13.90
CA PRO A 28 -5.02 6.35 -13.69
C PRO A 28 -4.27 7.31 -14.62
N GLU A 29 -3.39 8.13 -14.03
CA GLU A 29 -2.61 9.16 -14.74
C GLU A 29 -1.83 8.59 -15.92
N VAL A 30 -1.28 7.39 -15.76
CA VAL A 30 -0.53 6.66 -16.81
C VAL A 30 -1.32 6.56 -18.12
N ILE A 31 -2.62 6.28 -18.05
CA ILE A 31 -3.47 6.13 -19.24
C ILE A 31 -3.65 7.50 -19.91
N ILE A 32 -3.88 8.54 -19.13
CA ILE A 32 -4.06 9.91 -19.62
C ILE A 32 -2.79 10.41 -20.31
N LEU A 33 -1.63 10.17 -19.69
CA LEU A 33 -0.33 10.57 -20.21
C LEU A 33 0.04 9.84 -21.51
N LEU A 34 -0.20 8.53 -21.59
CA LEU A 34 0.02 7.76 -22.81
C LEU A 34 -0.90 8.23 -23.95
N LEU A 35 -2.18 8.51 -23.66
CA LEU A 35 -3.12 9.05 -24.63
C LEU A 35 -2.73 10.46 -25.10
N ALA A 36 -2.24 11.31 -24.20
CA ALA A 36 -1.73 12.63 -24.55
C ALA A 36 -0.50 12.53 -25.46
N GLY A 37 0.44 11.63 -25.15
CA GLY A 37 1.59 11.31 -26.01
C GLY A 37 1.16 10.79 -27.38
N PHE A 38 0.17 9.88 -27.43
CA PHE A 38 -0.38 9.35 -28.67
C PHE A 38 -1.07 10.43 -29.52
N ALA A 39 -1.73 11.38 -28.87
CA ALA A 39 -2.35 12.52 -29.54
C ALA A 39 -1.30 13.47 -30.13
N LEU A 40 -0.24 13.73 -29.36
CA LEU A 40 0.90 14.53 -29.79
C LEU A 40 1.65 13.88 -30.97
N GLY A 41 2.02 12.60 -30.88
CA GLY A 41 2.77 11.91 -31.93
C GLY A 41 1.89 11.41 -33.08
N PRO A 42 1.37 10.17 -33.02
CA PRO A 42 0.65 9.52 -34.12
C PRO A 42 -0.58 10.25 -34.69
N LEU A 43 -1.40 10.89 -33.84
CA LEU A 43 -2.55 11.67 -34.34
C LEU A 43 -2.14 12.97 -35.03
N GLY A 44 -0.86 13.33 -34.97
CA GLY A 44 -0.31 14.48 -35.69
C GLY A 44 -0.76 15.83 -35.15
N MET A 45 -1.26 15.91 -33.90
CA MET A 45 -1.58 17.21 -33.28
C MET A 45 -0.37 18.16 -33.28
N ILE A 46 0.84 17.60 -33.32
CA ILE A 46 2.08 18.37 -33.36
C ILE A 46 2.36 19.07 -34.69
N LYS A 47 1.79 18.58 -35.80
CA LYS A 47 1.90 19.27 -37.10
C LYS A 47 1.27 20.67 -37.04
N TYR A 48 0.29 20.87 -36.16
CA TYR A 48 -0.34 22.18 -35.92
C TYR A 48 0.56 23.16 -35.14
N PHE A 49 1.58 22.65 -34.44
CA PHE A 49 2.56 23.47 -33.71
C PHE A 49 3.81 23.80 -34.54
N ALA A 50 3.87 23.38 -35.81
CA ALA A 50 4.98 23.60 -36.74
C ALA A 50 6.36 23.08 -36.25
N ILE A 51 6.36 22.06 -35.38
CA ILE A 51 7.59 21.43 -34.89
C ILE A 51 7.84 20.15 -35.70
N SER A 52 8.92 20.14 -36.49
CA SER A 52 9.45 18.93 -37.14
C SER A 52 10.36 18.14 -36.18
N ASP A 53 10.37 16.81 -36.29
CA ASP A 53 11.35 15.91 -35.66
C ASP A 53 11.33 15.74 -34.13
N ILE A 54 10.17 15.90 -33.48
CA ILE A 54 10.02 15.66 -32.03
C ILE A 54 10.48 14.28 -31.54
N PRO A 55 10.20 13.15 -32.23
CA PRO A 55 10.72 11.86 -31.81
C PRO A 55 12.25 11.85 -31.66
N GLN A 56 12.97 12.57 -32.53
CA GLN A 56 14.43 12.66 -32.49
C GLN A 56 14.93 13.48 -31.29
N TYR A 57 14.25 14.59 -30.96
CA TYR A 57 14.57 15.38 -29.77
C TYR A 57 14.39 14.57 -28.48
N PHE A 58 13.29 13.80 -28.38
CA PHE A 58 13.11 12.92 -27.24
C PHE A 58 14.14 11.78 -27.23
N GLN A 59 14.47 11.17 -28.37
CA GLN A 59 15.49 10.11 -28.43
C GLN A 59 16.86 10.59 -27.93
N GLY A 60 17.23 11.84 -28.18
CA GLY A 60 18.47 12.43 -27.67
C GLY A 60 18.47 12.67 -26.16
N ILE A 61 17.33 13.02 -25.57
CA ILE A 61 17.22 13.42 -24.14
C ILE A 61 16.79 12.24 -23.25
N ALA A 62 16.04 11.27 -23.78
CA ALA A 62 15.48 10.15 -23.04
C ALA A 62 16.51 9.32 -22.25
N PRO A 63 17.73 9.03 -22.77
CA PRO A 63 18.75 8.33 -21.98
C PRO A 63 19.16 9.10 -20.72
N VAL A 64 19.31 10.42 -20.81
CA VAL A 64 19.70 11.27 -19.68
C VAL A 64 18.58 11.32 -18.65
N ILE A 65 17.35 11.60 -19.08
CA ILE A 65 16.19 11.61 -18.18
C ILE A 65 15.95 10.22 -17.59
N GLY A 66 16.25 9.15 -18.33
CA GLY A 66 16.16 7.77 -17.86
C GLY A 66 17.17 7.42 -16.78
N ALA A 67 18.42 7.87 -16.91
CA ALA A 67 19.41 7.74 -15.85
C ALA A 67 18.94 8.48 -14.58
N VAL A 68 18.47 9.72 -14.73
CA VAL A 68 17.93 10.51 -13.61
C VAL A 68 16.71 9.83 -12.96
N ALA A 69 15.83 9.24 -13.77
CA ALA A 69 14.66 8.48 -13.32
C ALA A 69 15.06 7.29 -12.45
N ILE A 70 15.95 6.45 -12.94
CA ILE A 70 16.42 5.27 -12.21
C ILE A 70 17.11 5.70 -10.92
N ILE A 71 17.97 6.73 -10.97
CA ILE A 71 18.63 7.27 -9.78
C ILE A 71 17.58 7.70 -8.75
N SER A 72 16.58 8.49 -9.16
CA SER A 72 15.54 8.99 -8.25
C SER A 72 14.69 7.86 -7.65
N ILE A 73 14.21 6.93 -8.48
CA ILE A 73 13.34 5.82 -8.05
C ILE A 73 14.08 4.87 -7.10
N VAL A 74 15.33 4.52 -7.44
CA VAL A 74 16.12 3.56 -6.67
C VAL A 74 16.60 4.19 -5.37
N PHE A 75 16.97 5.47 -5.40
CA PHE A 75 17.30 6.21 -4.19
C PHE A 75 16.10 6.32 -3.26
N GLU A 76 14.91 6.60 -3.79
CA GLU A 76 13.67 6.60 -3.03
C GLU A 76 13.39 5.24 -2.39
N ALA A 77 13.57 4.17 -3.15
CA ALA A 77 13.43 2.81 -2.63
C ALA A 77 14.44 2.54 -1.49
N GLY A 78 15.70 2.95 -1.66
CA GLY A 78 16.72 2.88 -0.61
C GLY A 78 16.33 3.64 0.66
N LEU A 79 15.82 4.87 0.51
CA LEU A 79 15.38 5.71 1.63
C LEU A 79 14.21 5.11 2.42
N ARG A 80 13.36 4.31 1.77
CA ARG A 80 12.20 3.64 2.39
C ARG A 80 12.60 2.41 3.21
N LEU A 81 13.80 1.87 3.02
CA LEU A 81 14.30 0.70 3.76
C LEU A 81 14.86 1.11 5.13
N LYS A 82 13.98 1.22 6.14
CA LYS A 82 14.37 1.51 7.54
C LYS A 82 14.49 0.25 8.38
N ALA A 83 15.70 -0.08 8.82
CA ALA A 83 16.03 -1.27 9.62
C ALA A 83 15.22 -1.39 10.92
N ARG A 84 14.86 -0.27 11.56
CA ARG A 84 14.11 -0.25 12.84
C ARG A 84 12.60 -0.43 12.69
N GLU A 85 12.02 -0.06 11.55
CA GLU A 85 10.57 -0.22 11.28
C GLU A 85 10.23 -1.63 10.78
N LEU A 86 11.26 -2.43 10.53
CA LEU A 86 11.18 -3.81 10.09
C LEU A 86 10.86 -4.75 11.28
N GLN A 87 9.58 -4.97 11.55
CA GLN A 87 9.05 -5.84 12.61
C GLN A 87 9.31 -7.35 12.38
N VAL A 88 8.96 -8.20 13.37
CA VAL A 88 9.22 -9.65 13.56
C VAL A 88 9.01 -10.63 12.36
N ASN A 89 8.57 -10.21 11.17
CA ASN A 89 8.33 -11.10 10.02
C ASN A 89 9.05 -10.72 8.70
N ILE A 90 10.14 -9.94 8.75
CA ILE A 90 10.90 -9.46 7.57
C ILE A 90 11.25 -10.58 6.60
N ALA A 91 11.84 -11.66 7.11
CA ALA A 91 12.38 -12.73 6.28
C ALA A 91 11.31 -13.31 5.36
N SER A 92 10.07 -13.46 5.85
CA SER A 92 8.94 -13.93 5.04
C SER A 92 8.54 -12.95 3.95
N SER A 93 8.59 -11.64 4.20
CA SER A 93 8.22 -10.61 3.21
C SER A 93 9.32 -10.39 2.17
N VAL A 94 10.59 -10.40 2.60
CA VAL A 94 11.75 -10.37 1.69
C VAL A 94 11.74 -11.61 0.80
N LEU A 95 11.56 -12.80 1.38
CA LEU A 95 11.46 -14.05 0.63
C LEU A 95 10.28 -14.01 -0.35
N SER A 96 9.11 -13.56 0.08
CA SER A 96 7.94 -13.42 -0.80
C SER A 96 8.21 -12.46 -1.96
N ALA A 97 8.88 -11.33 -1.72
CA ALA A 97 9.22 -10.37 -2.77
C ALA A 97 10.19 -10.97 -3.79
N LEU A 98 11.27 -11.62 -3.33
CA LEU A 98 12.25 -12.27 -4.20
C LEU A 98 11.63 -13.42 -5.01
N LEU A 99 10.78 -14.24 -4.38
CA LEU A 99 10.05 -15.31 -5.06
C LEU A 99 9.08 -14.75 -6.10
N ASN A 100 8.35 -13.66 -5.80
CA ASN A 100 7.46 -13.02 -6.77
C ASN A 100 8.22 -12.50 -7.99
N ILE A 101 9.36 -11.85 -7.78
CA ILE A 101 10.19 -11.34 -8.87
C ILE A 101 10.71 -12.51 -9.72
N ALA A 102 11.29 -13.53 -9.09
CA ALA A 102 11.82 -14.70 -9.80
C ALA A 102 10.71 -15.46 -10.57
N ALA A 103 9.55 -15.68 -9.94
CA ALA A 103 8.41 -16.32 -10.59
C ALA A 103 7.90 -15.51 -11.78
N CYS A 104 7.80 -14.19 -11.66
CA CYS A 104 7.39 -13.33 -12.78
C CYS A 104 8.40 -13.41 -13.94
N ILE A 105 9.70 -13.33 -13.64
CA ILE A 105 10.75 -13.43 -14.67
C ILE A 105 10.64 -14.77 -15.40
N LEU A 106 10.55 -15.88 -14.67
CA LEU A 106 10.47 -17.22 -15.25
C LEU A 106 9.20 -17.42 -16.09
N VAL A 107 8.05 -17.02 -15.57
CA VAL A 107 6.76 -17.18 -16.27
C VAL A 107 6.72 -16.31 -17.53
N LEU A 108 7.09 -15.04 -17.44
CA LEU A 108 7.09 -14.14 -18.59
C LEU A 108 8.10 -14.58 -19.65
N SER A 109 9.32 -14.91 -19.25
CA SER A 109 10.35 -15.37 -20.20
C SER A 109 9.96 -16.70 -20.85
N GLY A 110 9.35 -17.61 -20.08
CA GLY A 110 8.84 -18.88 -20.59
C GLY A 110 7.70 -18.69 -21.60
N ILE A 111 6.75 -17.79 -21.33
CA ILE A 111 5.68 -17.45 -22.28
C ILE A 111 6.27 -16.88 -23.57
N LEU A 112 7.17 -15.89 -23.47
CA LEU A 112 7.76 -15.25 -24.65
C LEU A 112 8.59 -16.24 -25.50
N HIS A 113 9.42 -17.05 -24.85
CA HIS A 113 10.29 -17.98 -25.57
C HIS A 113 9.53 -19.20 -26.11
N PHE A 114 8.81 -19.93 -25.26
CA PHE A 114 8.19 -21.20 -25.65
C PHE A 114 6.86 -21.02 -26.37
N ALA A 115 6.06 -20.00 -26.04
CA ALA A 115 4.76 -19.80 -26.68
C ALA A 115 4.83 -18.86 -27.90
N LEU A 116 5.75 -17.87 -27.90
CA LEU A 116 5.85 -16.86 -28.96
C LEU A 116 7.15 -16.92 -29.77
N GLY A 117 8.07 -17.82 -29.44
CA GLY A 117 9.30 -18.05 -30.22
C GLY A 117 10.33 -16.92 -30.13
N TRP A 118 10.25 -16.05 -29.12
CA TRP A 118 11.22 -14.97 -28.95
C TRP A 118 12.62 -15.51 -28.63
N MET A 119 13.66 -14.72 -28.94
CA MET A 119 15.01 -15.09 -28.53
C MET A 119 15.08 -15.23 -27.00
N PRO A 120 15.87 -16.17 -26.45
CA PRO A 120 15.96 -16.38 -25.01
C PRO A 120 16.35 -15.11 -24.25
N MET A 121 17.26 -14.32 -24.81
CA MET A 121 17.74 -13.10 -24.17
C MET A 121 16.70 -11.98 -24.19
N ASP A 122 16.00 -11.78 -25.32
CA ASP A 122 14.87 -10.83 -25.41
C ASP A 122 13.79 -11.16 -24.38
N SER A 123 13.48 -12.46 -24.26
CA SER A 123 12.49 -12.99 -23.33
C SER A 123 12.89 -12.74 -21.87
N LEU A 124 14.16 -13.00 -21.53
CA LEU A 124 14.71 -12.79 -20.18
C LEU A 124 14.78 -11.31 -19.81
N VAL A 125 15.21 -10.45 -20.72
CA VAL A 125 15.27 -8.99 -20.49
C VAL A 125 13.86 -8.44 -20.31
N PHE A 126 12.90 -8.81 -21.16
CA PHE A 126 11.51 -8.40 -20.98
C PHE A 126 10.94 -8.89 -19.65
N GLY A 127 11.16 -10.17 -19.33
CA GLY A 127 10.75 -10.76 -18.06
C GLY A 127 11.34 -10.05 -16.84
N ALA A 128 12.61 -9.63 -16.91
CA ALA A 128 13.29 -8.85 -15.88
C ALA A 128 12.64 -7.48 -15.66
N ILE A 129 12.40 -6.72 -16.74
CA ILE A 129 11.81 -5.37 -16.70
C ILE A 129 10.40 -5.40 -16.08
N PHE A 130 9.64 -6.46 -16.38
CA PHE A 130 8.30 -6.69 -15.85
C PHE A 130 8.29 -7.70 -14.71
N GLY A 131 9.39 -7.86 -13.97
CA GLY A 131 9.49 -8.82 -12.87
C GLY A 131 8.83 -8.35 -11.56
N GLY A 132 8.96 -7.07 -11.20
CA GLY A 132 8.59 -6.55 -9.87
C GLY A 132 7.46 -5.52 -9.81
N MET A 133 6.74 -5.48 -8.69
CA MET A 133 5.60 -4.59 -8.44
C MET A 133 6.02 -3.11 -8.41
N SER A 134 5.15 -2.23 -8.89
CA SER A 134 5.29 -0.78 -8.70
C SER A 134 5.24 -0.37 -7.23
N SER A 135 6.31 0.27 -6.76
CA SER A 135 6.32 0.92 -5.44
C SER A 135 5.38 2.14 -5.43
N PHE A 136 5.37 2.97 -6.47
CA PHE A 136 4.53 4.17 -6.50
C PHE A 136 3.03 3.86 -6.43
N ALA A 137 2.57 2.88 -7.20
CA ALA A 137 1.16 2.47 -7.21
C ALA A 137 0.76 1.84 -5.87
N ALA A 138 1.65 1.10 -5.20
CA ALA A 138 1.39 0.60 -3.86
C ALA A 138 1.09 1.75 -2.89
N TYR A 139 1.95 2.77 -2.85
CA TYR A 139 1.84 3.89 -1.89
C TYR A 139 0.73 4.88 -2.22
N SER A 140 0.32 5.01 -3.47
CA SER A 140 -0.80 5.87 -3.85
C SER A 140 -2.17 5.21 -3.65
N THR A 141 -2.26 3.87 -3.79
CA THR A 141 -3.54 3.15 -3.74
C THR A 141 -3.82 2.47 -2.40
N LEU A 142 -2.81 1.89 -1.73
CA LEU A 142 -3.00 1.20 -0.44
C LEU A 142 -3.51 2.08 0.70
N PRO A 143 -3.19 3.38 0.79
CA PRO A 143 -3.81 4.25 1.80
C PRO A 143 -5.31 4.48 1.56
N LEU A 144 -5.76 4.38 0.29
CA LEU A 144 -7.15 4.56 -0.10
C LEU A 144 -8.00 3.31 0.17
N ILE A 145 -7.35 2.16 0.37
CA ILE A 145 -7.99 0.85 0.52
C ILE A 145 -7.77 0.35 1.96
N ARG A 146 -8.80 -0.26 2.53
CA ARG A 146 -8.70 -0.81 3.89
C ARG A 146 -8.02 -2.16 3.87
N THR A 147 -6.92 -2.27 4.61
CA THR A 147 -6.05 -3.44 4.69
C THR A 147 -5.40 -3.45 6.08
N THR A 148 -4.95 -4.61 6.55
CA THR A 148 -4.10 -4.67 7.75
C THR A 148 -2.75 -3.99 7.53
N ASN A 149 -2.18 -3.40 8.60
CA ASN A 149 -0.82 -2.84 8.58
C ASN A 149 0.24 -3.90 8.22
N SER A 150 0.01 -5.17 8.58
CA SER A 150 0.91 -6.28 8.22
C SER A 150 1.02 -6.44 6.70
N ILE A 151 -0.09 -6.41 5.98
CA ILE A 151 -0.11 -6.61 4.53
C ILE A 151 0.29 -5.35 3.80
N ARG A 152 -0.16 -4.20 4.28
CA ARG A 152 0.29 -2.90 3.78
C ARG A 152 1.82 -2.80 3.82
N ASN A 153 2.42 -3.07 4.98
CA ASN A 153 3.88 -3.01 5.14
C ASN A 153 4.59 -4.08 4.30
N SER A 154 4.01 -5.28 4.18
CA SER A 154 4.55 -6.35 3.32
C SER A 154 4.55 -5.95 1.84
N LEU A 155 3.45 -5.38 1.33
CA LEU A 155 3.34 -4.90 -0.04
C LEU A 155 4.22 -3.68 -0.32
N TYR A 156 4.36 -2.77 0.65
CA TYR A 156 5.31 -1.66 0.56
C TYR A 156 6.76 -2.14 0.48
N LEU A 157 7.12 -3.13 1.30
CA LEU A 157 8.44 -3.75 1.26
C LEU A 157 8.66 -4.51 -0.05
N GLU A 158 7.65 -5.22 -0.53
CA GLU A 158 7.68 -5.91 -1.83
C GLU A 158 7.89 -4.92 -2.99
N GLY A 159 7.15 -3.81 -3.03
CA GLY A 159 7.32 -2.78 -4.06
C GLY A 159 8.69 -2.09 -3.98
N THR A 160 9.20 -1.85 -2.77
CA THR A 160 10.53 -1.27 -2.55
C THR A 160 11.66 -2.19 -3.01
N LEU A 161 11.63 -3.46 -2.62
CA LEU A 161 12.60 -4.46 -3.06
C LEU A 161 12.48 -4.74 -4.56
N SER A 162 11.26 -4.77 -5.09
CA SER A 162 10.99 -4.91 -6.53
C SER A 162 11.67 -3.80 -7.32
N ALA A 163 11.54 -2.53 -6.89
CA ALA A 163 12.14 -1.42 -7.60
C ALA A 163 13.67 -1.51 -7.70
N ILE A 164 14.32 -1.97 -6.62
CA ILE A 164 15.77 -2.16 -6.59
C ILE A 164 16.17 -3.38 -7.43
N ALA A 165 15.55 -4.54 -7.19
CA ALA A 165 15.94 -5.80 -7.82
C ALA A 165 15.66 -5.84 -9.33
N VAL A 166 14.53 -5.28 -9.79
CA VAL A 166 14.20 -5.20 -11.22
C VAL A 166 15.23 -4.39 -11.98
N CYS A 167 15.63 -3.23 -11.46
CA CYS A 167 16.69 -2.41 -12.06
C CYS A 167 18.01 -3.18 -12.14
N ILE A 168 18.41 -3.80 -11.03
CA ILE A 168 19.66 -4.56 -10.96
C ILE A 168 19.67 -5.69 -11.98
N VAL A 169 18.64 -6.54 -12.00
CA VAL A 169 18.59 -7.71 -12.88
C VAL A 169 18.48 -7.28 -14.35
N SER A 170 17.63 -6.30 -14.66
CA SER A 170 17.45 -5.83 -16.05
C SER A 170 18.72 -5.22 -16.61
N ILE A 171 19.37 -4.32 -15.88
CA ILE A 171 20.61 -3.66 -16.33
C ILE A 171 21.77 -4.67 -16.37
N ALA A 172 21.86 -5.59 -15.40
CA ALA A 172 22.87 -6.64 -15.42
C ALA A 172 22.74 -7.50 -16.69
N LEU A 173 21.54 -7.93 -17.04
CA LEU A 173 21.29 -8.71 -18.26
C LEU A 173 21.63 -7.90 -19.53
N MET A 174 21.17 -6.65 -19.61
CA MET A 174 21.45 -5.79 -20.76
C MET A 174 22.94 -5.52 -20.95
N ARG A 175 23.66 -5.21 -19.87
CA ARG A 175 25.11 -4.95 -19.90
C ARG A 175 25.89 -6.22 -20.21
N TYR A 176 25.45 -7.36 -19.70
CA TYR A 176 26.10 -8.64 -19.90
C TYR A 176 26.05 -9.12 -21.37
N ASN A 177 24.94 -8.89 -22.09
CA ASN A 177 24.84 -9.29 -23.50
C ASN A 177 25.95 -8.66 -24.37
N GLY A 178 26.41 -7.45 -24.01
CA GLY A 178 27.54 -6.80 -24.67
C GLY A 178 28.93 -7.39 -24.36
N LEU A 179 29.07 -8.15 -23.26
CA LEU A 179 30.37 -8.58 -22.70
C LEU A 179 30.72 -10.05 -22.96
N ALA A 180 29.76 -10.86 -23.46
CA ALA A 180 29.84 -12.30 -23.28
C ALA A 180 29.34 -13.17 -24.43
N ALA A 181 29.47 -12.71 -25.66
CA ALA A 181 29.47 -13.62 -26.79
C ALA A 181 30.57 -14.69 -26.58
N GLY A 182 30.19 -15.91 -26.16
CA GLY A 182 31.06 -17.08 -26.05
C GLY A 182 31.65 -17.46 -24.67
N LYS A 183 31.24 -16.85 -23.55
CA LYS A 183 31.78 -17.18 -22.20
C LYS A 183 30.98 -18.24 -21.43
N GLY A 184 31.67 -19.05 -20.62
CA GLY A 184 31.08 -20.13 -19.81
C GLY A 184 30.36 -19.65 -18.54
N LEU A 185 29.52 -20.53 -17.95
CA LEU A 185 28.68 -20.27 -16.75
C LEU A 185 29.44 -19.78 -15.49
N ALA A 186 30.71 -20.15 -15.33
CA ALA A 186 31.53 -19.71 -14.19
C ALA A 186 32.05 -18.27 -14.35
N GLU A 187 32.50 -17.90 -15.54
CA GLU A 187 32.93 -16.52 -15.85
C GLU A 187 31.74 -15.55 -15.82
N LEU A 188 30.57 -16.05 -16.21
CA LEU A 188 29.26 -15.46 -16.04
C LEU A 188 28.98 -15.05 -14.59
N ALA A 189 29.07 -16.02 -13.68
CA ALA A 189 28.84 -15.79 -12.27
C ALA A 189 29.88 -14.83 -11.67
N GLY A 190 31.16 -14.99 -12.05
CA GLY A 190 32.26 -14.12 -11.62
C GLY A 190 32.07 -12.66 -12.08
N GLY A 191 31.70 -12.44 -13.34
CA GLY A 191 31.46 -11.11 -13.90
C GLY A 191 30.27 -10.40 -13.24
N VAL A 192 29.16 -11.10 -13.04
CA VAL A 192 28.00 -10.53 -12.31
C VAL A 192 28.40 -10.23 -10.86
N PHE A 193 29.11 -11.13 -10.19
CA PHE A 193 29.54 -10.92 -8.81
C PHE A 193 30.50 -9.71 -8.67
N SER A 194 31.42 -9.51 -9.61
CA SER A 194 32.31 -8.34 -9.59
C SER A 194 31.55 -7.04 -9.80
N LEU A 195 30.59 -7.00 -10.73
CA LEU A 195 29.73 -5.83 -10.97
C LEU A 195 28.98 -5.42 -9.70
N PHE A 196 28.46 -6.39 -8.94
CA PHE A 196 27.76 -6.14 -7.70
C PHE A 196 28.69 -5.65 -6.58
N SER A 197 29.85 -6.28 -6.45
CA SER A 197 30.80 -6.00 -5.36
C SER A 197 31.33 -4.57 -5.41
N ILE A 198 31.69 -4.09 -6.61
CA ILE A 198 32.17 -2.71 -6.84
C ILE A 198 31.09 -1.70 -6.41
N SER A 199 29.89 -1.84 -6.95
CA SER A 199 28.78 -0.94 -6.61
C SER A 199 28.39 -1.00 -5.12
N PHE A 200 28.52 -2.19 -4.50
CA PHE A 200 28.20 -2.38 -3.09
C PHE A 200 29.16 -1.62 -2.17
N ILE A 201 30.47 -1.78 -2.39
CA ILE A 201 31.52 -1.11 -1.60
C ILE A 201 31.43 0.40 -1.78
N LEU A 202 31.28 0.88 -3.02
CA LEU A 202 31.14 2.31 -3.30
C LEU A 202 29.90 2.91 -2.65
N GLY A 203 28.76 2.22 -2.74
CA GLY A 203 27.49 2.69 -2.17
C GLY A 203 27.56 2.88 -0.65
N LEU A 204 28.10 1.89 0.06
CA LEU A 204 28.28 1.99 1.51
C LEU A 204 29.32 3.04 1.91
N GLY A 205 30.48 3.03 1.25
CA GLY A 205 31.58 3.95 1.56
C GLY A 205 31.21 5.41 1.30
N LEU A 206 30.76 5.72 0.08
CA LEU A 206 30.39 7.09 -0.29
C LEU A 206 29.08 7.53 0.36
N GLY A 207 28.17 6.60 0.66
CA GLY A 207 26.97 6.88 1.46
C GLY A 207 27.33 7.34 2.88
N ALA A 208 28.30 6.70 3.53
CA ALA A 208 28.79 7.11 4.85
C ALA A 208 29.49 8.47 4.80
N VAL A 209 30.30 8.73 3.76
CA VAL A 209 30.94 10.04 3.54
C VAL A 209 29.89 11.14 3.33
N LEU A 210 28.87 10.88 2.52
CA LEU A 210 27.78 11.82 2.26
C LEU A 210 26.98 12.11 3.54
N LEU A 211 26.66 11.07 4.33
CA LEU A 211 25.99 11.24 5.62
C LEU A 211 26.82 12.13 6.56
N PHE A 212 28.13 11.89 6.64
CA PHE A 212 29.03 12.70 7.45
C PHE A 212 29.09 14.16 6.99
N ALA A 213 29.14 14.40 5.67
CA ALA A 213 29.11 15.74 5.11
C ALA A 213 27.80 16.47 5.47
N LEU A 214 26.65 15.82 5.27
CA LEU A 214 25.33 16.41 5.56
C LEU A 214 25.21 16.86 7.03
N LEU A 215 25.75 16.07 7.97
CA LEU A 215 25.67 16.37 9.39
C LEU A 215 26.62 17.48 9.84
N ASN A 216 27.84 17.53 9.30
CA ASN A 216 28.84 18.52 9.74
C ASN A 216 28.61 19.89 9.12
N PHE A 217 28.13 19.96 7.88
CA PHE A 217 27.96 21.22 7.17
C PHE A 217 26.65 21.96 7.49
N LYS A 218 25.78 21.40 8.35
CA LYS A 218 24.47 21.98 8.75
C LYS A 218 23.72 22.60 7.55
N ILE A 219 23.65 21.84 6.45
CA ILE A 219 23.09 22.32 5.19
C ILE A 219 21.57 22.20 5.26
N ASP A 220 20.94 23.02 6.09
CA ASP A 220 19.50 22.94 6.37
C ASP A 220 18.64 23.38 5.15
N ARG A 221 19.20 24.13 4.19
CA ARG A 221 18.48 24.63 2.99
C ARG A 221 18.86 23.97 1.66
N PHE A 222 20.03 23.34 1.53
CA PHE A 222 20.54 22.79 0.26
C PHE A 222 20.87 21.29 0.33
N GLY A 223 20.44 20.59 1.39
CA GLY A 223 20.73 19.17 1.59
C GLY A 223 20.29 18.29 0.42
N PHE A 224 19.10 18.55 -0.16
CA PHE A 224 18.63 17.82 -1.34
C PHE A 224 19.57 18.01 -2.54
N PHE A 225 19.96 19.25 -2.85
CA PHE A 225 20.83 19.53 -4.00
C PHE A 225 22.19 18.82 -3.88
N LEU A 226 22.77 18.80 -2.68
CA LEU A 226 24.02 18.07 -2.43
C LEU A 226 23.82 16.56 -2.62
N VAL A 227 22.76 15.99 -2.05
CA VAL A 227 22.43 14.57 -2.19
C VAL A 227 22.25 14.25 -3.67
N PHE A 228 21.44 15.01 -4.38
CA PHE A 228 21.17 14.76 -5.80
C PHE A 228 22.43 14.87 -6.67
N ALA A 229 23.28 15.88 -6.46
CA ALA A 229 24.57 16.01 -7.15
C ALA A 229 25.49 14.82 -6.85
N ALA A 230 25.56 14.38 -5.58
CA ALA A 230 26.32 13.20 -5.20
C ALA A 230 25.78 11.94 -5.88
N LEU A 231 24.46 11.74 -5.92
CA LEU A 231 23.84 10.59 -6.57
C LEU A 231 24.16 10.55 -8.08
N LEU A 232 24.03 11.67 -8.80
CA LEU A 232 24.39 11.73 -10.23
C LEU A 232 25.86 11.41 -10.48
N THR A 233 26.73 11.98 -9.65
CA THR A 233 28.19 11.80 -9.77
C THR A 233 28.59 10.36 -9.47
N ILE A 234 28.07 9.79 -8.38
CA ILE A 234 28.38 8.42 -7.95
C ILE A 234 27.82 7.41 -8.95
N TYR A 235 26.59 7.60 -9.42
CA TYR A 235 26.03 6.75 -10.47
C TYR A 235 26.93 6.76 -11.71
N SER A 236 27.35 7.93 -12.17
CA SER A 236 28.22 8.07 -13.32
C SER A 236 29.59 7.42 -13.09
N ILE A 237 30.18 7.59 -11.91
CA ILE A 237 31.47 6.99 -11.57
C ILE A 237 31.40 5.47 -11.56
N ASP A 238 30.42 4.94 -10.84
CA ASP A 238 30.22 3.50 -10.72
C ASP A 238 29.92 2.88 -12.09
N PHE A 239 29.01 3.47 -12.85
CA PHE A 239 28.53 2.92 -14.11
C PHE A 239 29.52 3.05 -15.27
N VAL A 240 30.16 4.21 -15.43
CA VAL A 240 31.02 4.53 -16.59
C VAL A 240 32.47 4.12 -16.34
N TYR A 241 33.05 4.47 -15.18
CA TYR A 241 34.49 4.30 -14.95
C TYR A 241 34.85 2.99 -14.25
N LEU A 242 34.06 2.58 -13.25
CA LEU A 242 34.38 1.41 -12.42
C LEU A 242 33.71 0.12 -12.91
N GLY A 243 32.84 0.25 -13.91
CA GLY A 243 32.22 -0.87 -14.57
C GLY A 243 31.01 -1.45 -13.84
N GLY A 244 30.61 -0.93 -12.69
CA GLY A 244 29.47 -1.40 -11.89
C GLY A 244 28.10 -1.13 -12.51
N ILE A 245 27.02 -1.44 -11.77
CA ILE A 245 25.63 -1.30 -12.24
C ILE A 245 25.09 0.12 -11.98
N GLY A 246 25.73 0.92 -11.13
CA GLY A 246 25.28 2.26 -10.71
C GLY A 246 24.13 2.21 -9.70
N VAL A 247 23.08 1.46 -10.05
CA VAL A 247 21.84 1.31 -9.28
C VAL A 247 22.07 0.81 -7.86
N ILE A 248 22.97 -0.16 -7.67
CA ILE A 248 23.26 -0.73 -6.34
C ILE A 248 23.86 0.34 -5.42
N SER A 249 24.81 1.15 -5.92
CA SER A 249 25.40 2.23 -5.14
C SER A 249 24.35 3.23 -4.68
N ILE A 250 23.43 3.59 -5.58
CA ILE A 250 22.33 4.53 -5.29
C ILE A 250 21.37 3.97 -4.23
N ALA A 251 20.97 2.71 -4.35
CA ALA A 251 20.11 2.05 -3.37
C ALA A 251 20.76 2.02 -1.98
N LEU A 252 22.05 1.72 -1.92
CA LEU A 252 22.81 1.65 -0.67
C LEU A 252 23.02 3.02 -0.03
N ILE A 253 23.24 4.08 -0.82
CA ILE A 253 23.30 5.45 -0.29
C ILE A 253 21.96 5.82 0.35
N GLY A 254 20.84 5.56 -0.33
CA GLY A 254 19.51 5.76 0.25
C GLY A 254 19.31 4.96 1.54
N PHE A 255 19.74 3.70 1.57
CA PHE A 255 19.69 2.86 2.76
C PHE A 255 20.55 3.39 3.92
N VAL A 256 21.78 3.87 3.66
CA VAL A 256 22.67 4.46 4.66
C VAL A 256 22.04 5.71 5.26
N LEU A 257 21.49 6.60 4.42
CA LEU A 257 20.81 7.82 4.88
C LEU A 257 19.55 7.51 5.69
N ALA A 258 18.74 6.53 5.27
CA ALA A 258 17.55 6.09 6.00
C ALA A 258 17.86 5.51 7.38
N ASN A 259 19.04 4.91 7.54
CA ASN A 259 19.48 4.24 8.76
C ASN A 259 20.59 5.01 9.47
N SER A 260 20.61 6.35 9.32
CA SER A 260 21.67 7.21 9.81
C SER A 260 21.99 7.00 11.29
N GLU A 261 20.99 6.77 12.14
CA GLU A 261 21.18 6.55 13.59
C GLU A 261 22.02 5.30 13.88
N GLU A 262 21.81 4.22 13.12
CA GLU A 262 22.54 2.98 13.31
C GLU A 262 23.99 3.11 12.78
N PHE A 263 24.15 3.76 11.63
CA PHE A 263 25.47 4.04 11.06
C PHE A 263 26.31 4.98 11.94
N LEU A 264 25.68 6.01 12.53
CA LEU A 264 26.36 6.92 13.45
C LEU A 264 26.72 6.25 14.78
N ARG A 265 25.88 5.33 15.26
CA ARG A 265 26.21 4.50 16.44
C ARG A 265 27.46 3.66 16.19
N ILE A 266 27.60 3.06 15.01
CA ILE A 266 28.82 2.32 14.62
C ILE A 266 30.05 3.26 14.65
N LEU A 267 29.87 4.52 14.23
CA LEU A 267 30.91 5.56 14.24
C LEU A 267 31.07 6.28 15.60
N LYS A 268 30.39 5.83 16.67
CA LYS A 268 30.38 6.46 18.00
C LYS A 268 30.01 7.95 18.00
N LYS A 269 29.23 8.41 17.02
CA LYS A 269 28.70 9.78 16.94
C LYS A 269 27.21 9.81 17.26
N GLN A 270 26.73 10.94 17.77
CA GLN A 270 25.31 11.20 17.98
C GLN A 270 24.77 12.11 16.87
N GLY A 271 23.56 11.82 16.42
CA GLY A 271 22.86 12.56 15.38
C GLY A 271 21.88 11.65 14.63
N SER A 272 20.98 12.26 13.88
CA SER A 272 20.11 11.59 12.93
C SER A 272 20.00 12.48 11.69
N PHE A 273 19.97 11.87 10.52
CA PHE A 273 19.57 12.55 9.30
C PHE A 273 18.06 12.40 9.17
N GLU A 274 17.34 13.50 9.34
CA GLU A 274 15.92 13.54 9.08
C GLU A 274 15.66 14.15 7.71
N VAL A 275 14.89 13.43 6.90
CA VAL A 275 14.41 13.94 5.62
C VAL A 275 13.33 14.98 5.92
N ASP A 276 13.66 16.25 5.70
CA ASP A 276 12.72 17.35 5.89
C ASP A 276 11.56 17.30 4.88
N GLU A 277 10.54 18.13 5.09
CA GLU A 277 9.40 18.19 4.19
C GLU A 277 9.80 18.70 2.80
N SER A 278 10.70 19.67 2.73
CA SER A 278 11.19 20.26 1.47
C SER A 278 11.84 19.20 0.57
N PHE A 279 12.65 18.30 1.14
CA PHE A 279 13.26 17.19 0.43
C PHE A 279 12.21 16.26 -0.17
N ARG A 280 11.19 15.87 0.62
CA ARG A 280 10.12 14.98 0.15
C ARG A 280 9.29 15.61 -0.95
N VAL A 281 8.97 16.90 -0.82
CA VAL A 281 8.23 17.65 -1.84
C VAL A 281 9.04 17.71 -3.13
N PHE A 282 10.30 18.14 -3.08
CA PHE A 282 11.13 18.25 -4.28
C PHE A 282 11.33 16.90 -4.97
N GLN A 283 11.58 15.84 -4.19
CA GLN A 283 11.71 14.49 -4.73
C GLN A 283 10.40 14.01 -5.39
N GLY A 284 9.25 14.30 -4.79
CA GLY A 284 7.94 14.00 -5.37
C GLY A 284 7.69 14.72 -6.68
N GLU A 285 8.03 16.01 -6.75
CA GLU A 285 7.93 16.81 -7.99
C GLU A 285 8.87 16.30 -9.09
N LEU A 286 10.11 15.92 -8.74
CA LEU A 286 11.06 15.31 -9.67
C LEU A 286 10.53 13.99 -10.23
N SER A 287 9.99 13.13 -9.36
CA SER A 287 9.38 11.86 -9.76
C SER A 287 8.17 12.08 -10.68
N LEU A 288 7.30 13.04 -10.37
CA LEU A 288 6.15 13.40 -11.21
C LEU A 288 6.58 13.90 -12.60
N PHE A 289 7.59 14.77 -12.66
CA PHE A 289 8.14 15.26 -13.92
C PHE A 289 8.65 14.12 -14.80
N ILE A 290 9.42 13.22 -14.21
CA ILE A 290 10.00 12.06 -14.90
C ILE A 290 8.90 11.11 -15.37
N ASN A 291 7.91 10.82 -14.53
CA ASN A 291 6.74 10.01 -14.88
C ASN A 291 6.05 10.56 -16.13
N THR A 292 5.77 11.87 -16.10
CA THR A 292 5.10 12.59 -17.17
C THR A 292 5.90 12.51 -18.47
N PHE A 293 7.21 12.78 -18.40
CA PHE A 293 8.09 12.72 -19.57
C PHE A 293 8.06 11.33 -20.23
N PHE A 294 8.26 10.25 -19.46
CA PHE A 294 8.33 8.91 -20.02
C PHE A 294 7.01 8.41 -20.58
N PHE A 295 5.88 8.63 -19.91
CA PHE A 295 4.60 8.18 -20.43
C PHE A 295 4.16 8.97 -21.66
N VAL A 296 4.42 10.29 -21.70
CA VAL A 296 4.18 11.09 -22.92
C VAL A 296 5.11 10.64 -24.04
N TYR A 297 6.40 10.39 -23.74
CA TYR A 297 7.37 9.90 -24.72
C TYR A 297 6.98 8.54 -25.30
N LEU A 298 6.60 7.58 -24.44
CA LEU A 298 6.12 6.27 -24.87
C LEU A 298 4.88 6.37 -25.78
N GLY A 299 3.94 7.26 -25.45
CA GLY A 299 2.79 7.51 -26.31
C GLY A 299 3.18 8.16 -27.64
N LEU A 300 4.20 9.01 -27.65
CA LEU A 300 4.65 9.75 -28.83
C LEU A 300 5.33 8.85 -29.87
N ILE A 301 6.12 7.87 -29.42
CA ILE A 301 6.82 6.91 -30.29
C ILE A 301 5.96 5.68 -30.61
N PHE A 302 4.74 5.62 -30.08
CA PHE A 302 3.82 4.52 -30.27
C PHE A 302 3.39 4.40 -31.74
N ARG A 303 3.59 3.26 -32.40
CA ARG A 303 3.13 3.07 -33.79
C ARG A 303 1.72 2.46 -33.84
N PRO A 304 0.69 3.17 -34.37
CA PRO A 304 -0.67 2.65 -34.41
C PRO A 304 -0.82 1.34 -35.19
N GLU A 305 0.02 1.13 -36.20
CA GLU A 305 0.04 -0.10 -37.01
C GLU A 305 0.37 -1.36 -36.18
N GLN A 306 1.08 -1.18 -35.07
CA GLN A 306 1.42 -2.26 -34.14
C GLN A 306 0.31 -2.55 -33.12
N LEU A 307 -0.81 -1.80 -33.12
CA LEU A 307 -2.04 -2.16 -32.38
C LEU A 307 -2.83 -3.26 -33.10
N ASN A 308 -2.15 -4.36 -33.40
CA ASN A 308 -2.79 -5.53 -33.98
C ASN A 308 -3.32 -6.47 -32.89
N LEU A 309 -4.22 -7.38 -33.28
CA LEU A 309 -4.81 -8.37 -32.37
C LEU A 309 -3.74 -9.23 -31.69
N GLN A 310 -2.65 -9.55 -32.39
CA GLN A 310 -1.56 -10.37 -31.87
C GLN A 310 -0.87 -9.72 -30.66
N ASN A 311 -0.51 -8.43 -30.75
CA ASN A 311 0.15 -7.70 -29.66
C ASN A 311 -0.77 -7.50 -28.46
N VAL A 312 -2.07 -7.26 -28.70
CA VAL A 312 -3.08 -7.18 -27.63
C VAL A 312 -3.23 -8.53 -26.93
N LEU A 313 -3.38 -9.63 -27.67
CA LEU A 313 -3.46 -10.98 -27.09
C LEU A 313 -2.20 -11.36 -26.34
N THR A 314 -1.03 -10.98 -26.87
CA THR A 314 0.26 -11.18 -26.20
C THR A 314 0.30 -10.42 -24.88
N ALA A 315 -0.09 -9.15 -24.86
CA ALA A 315 -0.11 -8.35 -23.64
C ALA A 315 -1.08 -8.92 -22.60
N ILE A 316 -2.27 -9.39 -23.02
CA ILE A 316 -3.24 -10.07 -22.14
C ILE A 316 -2.63 -11.35 -21.55
N LEU A 317 -1.99 -12.17 -22.39
CA LEU A 317 -1.34 -13.41 -21.96
C LEU A 317 -0.22 -13.13 -20.95
N LEU A 318 0.58 -12.09 -21.16
CA LEU A 318 1.64 -11.69 -20.24
C LEU A 318 1.05 -11.21 -18.90
N VAL A 319 0.02 -10.36 -18.92
CA VAL A 319 -0.65 -9.90 -17.68
C VAL A 319 -1.28 -11.06 -16.92
N ALA A 320 -1.92 -12.01 -17.62
CA ALA A 320 -2.41 -13.24 -17.03
C ALA A 320 -1.27 -14.07 -16.42
N GLY A 321 -0.14 -14.20 -17.12
CA GLY A 321 1.07 -14.84 -16.62
C GLY A 321 1.59 -14.21 -15.32
N ILE A 322 1.57 -12.88 -15.22
CA ILE A 322 1.98 -12.19 -13.98
C ILE A 322 1.01 -12.52 -12.83
N LEU A 323 -0.30 -12.48 -13.07
CA LEU A 323 -1.29 -12.84 -12.06
C LEU A 323 -1.12 -14.29 -11.60
N LEU A 324 -0.88 -15.21 -12.54
CA LEU A 324 -0.63 -16.62 -12.25
C LEU A 324 0.64 -16.83 -11.42
N ALA A 325 1.75 -16.18 -11.79
CA ALA A 325 3.00 -16.21 -11.04
C ALA A 325 2.76 -15.78 -9.58
N ARG A 326 1.94 -14.75 -9.39
CA ARG A 326 1.64 -14.24 -8.05
C ARG A 326 0.75 -15.18 -7.23
N ILE A 327 -0.29 -15.74 -7.83
CA ILE A 327 -1.14 -16.74 -7.17
C ILE A 327 -0.30 -17.96 -6.75
N ALA A 328 0.62 -18.40 -7.61
CA ALA A 328 1.52 -19.51 -7.29
C ALA A 328 2.40 -19.21 -6.08
N VAL A 329 3.04 -18.04 -6.04
CA VAL A 329 3.90 -17.64 -4.90
C VAL A 329 3.10 -17.47 -3.61
N ILE A 330 1.90 -16.89 -3.66
CA ILE A 330 1.01 -16.81 -2.49
C ILE A 330 0.66 -18.21 -1.98
N GLY A 331 0.36 -19.16 -2.88
CA GLY A 331 0.10 -20.55 -2.54
C GLY A 331 1.29 -21.25 -1.86
N ILE A 332 2.51 -20.99 -2.35
CA ILE A 332 3.76 -21.50 -1.74
C ILE A 332 3.98 -20.88 -0.37
N MET A 333 3.86 -19.55 -0.26
CA MET A 333 4.05 -18.82 0.99
C MET A 333 3.03 -19.20 2.07
N GLY A 334 1.80 -19.54 1.66
CA GLY A 334 0.75 -20.04 2.57
C GLY A 334 1.07 -21.38 3.24
N ARG A 335 2.06 -22.14 2.75
CA ARG A 335 2.58 -23.35 3.41
C ARG A 335 3.70 -23.07 4.41
N ILE A 336 4.41 -21.95 4.23
CA ILE A 336 5.60 -21.58 5.00
C ILE A 336 5.23 -20.64 6.16
N SER A 337 4.22 -19.79 5.97
CA SER A 337 3.78 -18.78 6.94
C SER A 337 2.33 -18.98 7.36
N LYS A 338 1.94 -18.57 8.59
CA LYS A 338 0.55 -18.69 9.07
C LYS A 338 -0.41 -18.06 8.05
N PRO A 339 -1.39 -18.81 7.52
CA PRO A 339 -2.17 -18.37 6.38
C PRO A 339 -3.12 -17.22 6.78
N GLN A 340 -2.86 -16.02 6.29
CA GLN A 340 -3.76 -14.87 6.40
C GLN A 340 -4.76 -14.87 5.23
N ARG A 341 -5.56 -15.94 5.13
CA ARG A 341 -6.43 -16.26 3.96
C ARG A 341 -7.40 -15.14 3.51
N HIS A 342 -7.71 -14.20 4.40
CA HIS A 342 -8.73 -13.17 4.15
C HIS A 342 -8.23 -12.01 3.27
N GLU A 343 -6.92 -11.86 3.07
CA GLU A 343 -6.35 -10.74 2.29
C GLU A 343 -5.40 -11.24 1.16
N ASP A 344 -5.37 -12.55 0.90
CA ASP A 344 -4.61 -13.15 -0.21
C ASP A 344 -5.07 -12.62 -1.57
N PHE A 345 -6.36 -12.28 -1.69
CA PHE A 345 -6.90 -11.65 -2.91
C PHE A 345 -6.28 -10.28 -3.17
N LEU A 346 -6.15 -9.43 -2.13
CA LEU A 346 -5.50 -8.13 -2.26
C LEU A 346 -4.04 -8.28 -2.68
N ARG A 347 -3.33 -9.23 -2.07
CA ARG A 347 -1.95 -9.56 -2.46
C ARG A 347 -1.86 -10.07 -3.89
N ALA A 348 -2.80 -10.89 -4.36
CA ALA A 348 -2.78 -11.41 -5.73
C ALA A 348 -3.03 -10.32 -6.78
N VAL A 349 -3.96 -9.41 -6.51
CA VAL A 349 -4.39 -8.35 -7.44
C VAL A 349 -3.39 -7.21 -7.58
N MET A 350 -2.55 -6.98 -6.57
CA MET A 350 -1.70 -5.79 -6.46
C MET A 350 -0.53 -5.72 -7.46
N VAL A 351 -0.80 -5.86 -8.76
CA VAL A 351 0.18 -6.05 -9.82
C VAL A 351 0.30 -4.82 -10.75
N PRO A 352 0.30 -3.58 -10.25
CA PRO A 352 0.56 -2.45 -11.13
C PRO A 352 2.01 -2.51 -11.61
N ARG A 353 2.20 -2.41 -12.94
CA ARG A 353 3.49 -2.08 -13.57
C ARG A 353 3.50 -0.58 -13.83
N ASP A 354 4.63 0.07 -13.65
CA ASP A 354 4.72 1.54 -13.63
C ASP A 354 5.88 2.09 -14.46
N LEU A 355 6.21 3.35 -14.17
CA LEU A 355 7.31 4.11 -14.74
C LEU A 355 8.62 3.33 -14.75
N LEU A 356 8.89 2.48 -13.75
CA LEU A 356 10.15 1.76 -13.71
C LEU A 356 10.29 0.83 -14.92
N SER A 357 9.26 0.05 -15.21
CA SER A 357 9.23 -0.84 -16.37
C SER A 357 9.29 -0.03 -17.68
N ALA A 358 8.56 1.08 -17.75
CA ALA A 358 8.58 2.00 -18.89
C ALA A 358 9.99 2.59 -19.15
N THR A 359 10.63 3.09 -18.11
CA THR A 359 11.98 3.68 -18.15
C THR A 359 13.00 2.64 -18.58
N LEU A 360 13.00 1.47 -17.93
CA LEU A 360 13.93 0.39 -18.27
C LEU A 360 13.71 -0.16 -19.68
N ALA A 361 12.48 -0.18 -20.19
CA ALA A 361 12.24 -0.56 -21.58
C ALA A 361 12.93 0.38 -22.58
N THR A 362 13.04 1.68 -22.27
CA THR A 362 13.76 2.62 -23.13
C THR A 362 15.28 2.43 -23.10
N PHE A 363 15.84 1.74 -22.10
CA PHE A 363 17.29 1.47 -22.03
C PHE A 363 17.77 0.52 -23.12
N ILE A 364 16.86 -0.16 -23.82
CA ILE A 364 17.20 -0.96 -24.99
C ILE A 364 17.77 -0.10 -26.12
N PHE A 365 17.39 1.18 -26.21
CA PHE A 365 18.00 2.11 -27.18
C PHE A 365 19.44 2.46 -26.81
N ILE A 366 19.78 2.42 -25.53
CA ILE A 366 21.15 2.58 -25.03
C ILE A 366 21.96 1.31 -25.28
N TYR A 367 21.28 0.15 -25.23
CA TYR A 367 21.84 -1.17 -25.43
C TYR A 367 21.22 -1.89 -26.64
N PRO A 368 21.44 -1.39 -27.87
CA PRO A 368 20.69 -1.82 -29.06
C PRO A 368 20.90 -3.30 -29.43
N ASN A 369 21.98 -3.92 -28.95
CA ASN A 369 22.27 -5.34 -29.19
C ASN A 369 21.76 -6.26 -28.06
N SER A 370 21.15 -5.70 -27.02
CA SER A 370 20.85 -6.45 -25.79
C SER A 370 19.48 -7.11 -25.80
N ALA A 371 18.47 -6.45 -26.35
CA ALA A 371 17.17 -7.04 -26.61
C ALA A 371 16.45 -6.32 -27.77
N SER A 372 15.54 -7.00 -28.45
CA SER A 372 14.69 -6.37 -29.48
C SER A 372 13.22 -6.69 -29.21
N PHE A 373 12.48 -5.72 -28.68
CA PHE A 373 11.02 -5.81 -28.58
C PHE A 373 10.33 -4.48 -28.79
N GLY A 374 9.07 -4.57 -29.24
CA GLY A 374 8.24 -3.40 -29.51
C GLY A 374 7.87 -2.64 -28.24
N ILE A 375 8.11 -1.32 -28.24
CA ILE A 375 7.66 -0.40 -27.18
C ILE A 375 6.14 -0.43 -27.04
N GLU A 376 5.43 -0.75 -28.12
CA GLU A 376 3.99 -0.87 -28.13
C GLU A 376 3.50 -1.99 -27.22
N LEU A 377 4.23 -3.13 -27.18
CA LEU A 377 3.92 -4.21 -26.25
C LEU A 377 4.17 -3.78 -24.80
N VAL A 378 5.25 -3.04 -24.54
CA VAL A 378 5.56 -2.47 -23.21
C VAL A 378 4.41 -1.57 -22.75
N CYS A 379 3.93 -0.67 -23.61
CA CYS A 379 2.81 0.21 -23.32
C CYS A 379 1.54 -0.58 -23.02
N LEU A 380 1.22 -1.58 -23.84
CA LEU A 380 0.04 -2.44 -23.65
C LEU A 380 0.10 -3.20 -22.31
N VAL A 381 1.25 -3.77 -21.94
CA VAL A 381 1.41 -4.49 -20.67
C VAL A 381 1.27 -3.53 -19.48
N VAL A 382 1.84 -2.32 -19.54
CA VAL A 382 1.69 -1.30 -18.49
C VAL A 382 0.22 -0.87 -18.34
N VAL A 383 -0.47 -0.59 -19.44
CA VAL A 383 -1.89 -0.18 -19.40
C VAL A 383 -2.78 -1.32 -18.89
N LEU A 384 -2.65 -2.53 -19.44
CA LEU A 384 -3.47 -3.67 -19.06
C LEU A 384 -3.23 -4.10 -17.62
N SER A 385 -1.99 -4.08 -17.13
CA SER A 385 -1.69 -4.37 -15.72
C SER A 385 -2.24 -3.30 -14.78
N THR A 386 -2.21 -2.03 -15.17
CA THR A 386 -2.82 -0.93 -14.41
C THR A 386 -4.34 -1.07 -14.33
N ILE A 387 -5.00 -1.40 -15.45
CA ILE A 387 -6.44 -1.66 -15.50
C ILE A 387 -6.79 -2.90 -14.66
N ALA A 388 -6.04 -4.00 -14.79
CA ALA A 388 -6.25 -5.22 -14.01
C ALA A 388 -6.11 -4.96 -12.50
N ASN A 389 -5.10 -4.18 -12.09
CA ASN A 389 -4.92 -3.76 -10.71
C ASN A 389 -6.12 -2.90 -10.24
N SER A 390 -6.49 -1.86 -10.99
CA SER A 390 -7.62 -0.99 -10.64
C SER A 390 -8.95 -1.75 -10.52
N ALA A 391 -9.24 -2.64 -11.47
CA ALA A 391 -10.44 -3.47 -11.48
C ALA A 391 -10.44 -4.45 -10.29
N GLY A 392 -9.32 -5.11 -10.03
CA GLY A 392 -9.22 -6.03 -8.90
C GLY A 392 -9.29 -5.31 -7.56
N LEU A 393 -8.73 -4.11 -7.42
CA LEU A 393 -8.82 -3.32 -6.20
C LEU A 393 -10.26 -2.85 -5.94
N ASN A 394 -10.98 -2.42 -6.97
CA ASN A 394 -12.39 -2.10 -6.87
C ASN A 394 -13.23 -3.34 -6.51
N TYR A 395 -12.92 -4.50 -7.08
CA TYR A 395 -13.58 -5.75 -6.73
C TYR A 395 -13.29 -6.20 -5.29
N TYR A 396 -12.04 -6.10 -4.84
CA TYR A 396 -11.65 -6.30 -3.45
C TYR A 396 -12.43 -5.35 -2.55
N GLU A 397 -12.42 -4.05 -2.86
CA GLU A 397 -13.17 -3.09 -2.09
C GLU A 397 -14.66 -3.46 -2.08
N ARG A 398 -15.29 -3.79 -3.21
CA ARG A 398 -16.71 -4.17 -3.25
C ARG A 398 -17.05 -5.38 -2.38
N ILE A 399 -16.26 -6.46 -2.42
CA ILE A 399 -16.51 -7.64 -1.58
C ILE A 399 -16.32 -7.32 -0.09
N PHE A 400 -15.28 -6.57 0.24
CA PHE A 400 -14.89 -6.34 1.63
C PHE A 400 -15.55 -5.09 2.23
N ARG A 401 -16.14 -4.21 1.40
CA ARG A 401 -16.92 -3.01 1.78
C ARG A 401 -18.20 -3.37 2.50
N ASP A 402 -18.89 -4.41 2.02
CA ASP A 402 -20.16 -4.84 2.60
C ASP A 402 -20.00 -5.63 3.91
N THR A 403 -18.77 -5.99 4.28
CA THR A 403 -18.50 -6.71 5.53
C THR A 403 -18.04 -5.76 6.65
N PHE A 404 -17.59 -4.53 6.35
CA PHE A 404 -16.90 -3.71 7.36
C PHE A 404 -17.25 -2.22 7.47
N LEU A 405 -18.02 -1.58 6.57
CA LEU A 405 -17.93 -0.11 6.41
C LEU A 405 -19.20 0.68 6.75
N PHE A 406 -19.75 0.45 7.93
CA PHE A 406 -20.69 1.42 8.48
C PHE A 406 -19.94 2.72 8.83
N LYS A 407 -20.37 3.87 8.31
CA LYS A 407 -20.00 5.21 8.78
C LYS A 407 -21.23 6.10 8.70
N LYS A 408 -21.56 6.77 9.81
CA LYS A 408 -22.68 7.69 9.90
C LYS A 408 -22.33 8.85 10.81
N GLU A 409 -22.43 10.06 10.27
CA GLU A 409 -22.33 11.28 11.05
C GLU A 409 -23.63 11.49 11.81
N ILE A 410 -23.50 11.86 13.08
CA ILE A 410 -24.62 12.11 13.98
C ILE A 410 -24.39 13.43 14.71
N LEU A 411 -25.49 14.13 14.96
CA LEU A 411 -25.54 15.28 15.84
C LEU A 411 -26.11 14.84 17.19
N LEU A 412 -25.38 15.13 18.27
CA LEU A 412 -25.80 14.85 19.64
C LEU A 412 -26.79 15.92 20.13
N MET A 413 -27.53 15.63 21.20
CA MET A 413 -28.55 16.55 21.75
C MET A 413 -27.94 17.87 22.27
N ASP A 414 -26.66 17.87 22.59
CA ASP A 414 -25.90 19.03 23.06
C ASP A 414 -25.19 19.80 21.93
N GLY A 415 -25.45 19.44 20.67
CA GLY A 415 -24.87 20.08 19.49
C GLY A 415 -23.50 19.55 19.06
N ARG A 416 -22.86 18.66 19.83
CA ARG A 416 -21.59 18.03 19.42
C ARG A 416 -21.81 17.08 18.24
N LYS A 417 -20.86 17.05 17.30
CA LYS A 417 -20.85 16.10 16.17
C LYS A 417 -20.07 14.85 16.54
N ALA A 418 -20.61 13.67 16.25
CA ALA A 418 -19.87 12.43 16.40
C ALA A 418 -20.03 11.57 15.14
N VAL A 419 -19.06 10.68 14.90
CA VAL A 419 -19.07 9.76 13.78
C VAL A 419 -19.20 8.34 14.33
N ILE A 420 -20.33 7.69 14.08
CA ILE A 420 -20.45 6.26 14.35
C ILE A 420 -19.87 5.52 13.16
N ARG A 421 -18.91 4.64 13.39
CA ARG A 421 -18.32 3.81 12.34
C ARG A 421 -17.98 2.42 12.84
N SER A 422 -17.71 1.50 11.92
CA SER A 422 -17.17 0.20 12.30
C SER A 422 -15.81 0.31 12.95
N PHE A 423 -15.57 -0.60 13.90
CA PHE A 423 -14.30 -0.79 14.58
C PHE A 423 -13.24 -1.36 13.63
N THR A 424 -12.01 -0.89 13.80
CA THR A 424 -10.84 -1.27 13.02
C THR A 424 -9.64 -1.54 13.92
N ARG A 425 -8.56 -2.13 13.37
CA ARG A 425 -7.33 -2.38 14.15
C ARG A 425 -6.65 -1.12 14.67
N ASP A 426 -6.78 -0.01 13.95
CA ASP A 426 -6.17 1.25 14.34
C ASP A 426 -6.86 1.88 15.56
N ASP A 427 -8.03 1.33 15.95
CA ASP A 427 -8.79 1.77 17.10
C ASP A 427 -8.34 1.15 18.42
N PHE A 428 -7.50 0.11 18.41
CA PHE A 428 -7.12 -0.65 19.62
C PHE A 428 -6.63 0.29 20.74
N GLY A 429 -5.61 1.09 20.45
CA GLY A 429 -5.06 2.02 21.43
C GLY A 429 -6.03 3.14 21.85
N LYS A 430 -6.95 3.57 20.97
CA LYS A 430 -7.97 4.58 21.30
C LYS A 430 -9.09 3.97 22.17
N LEU A 431 -9.50 2.75 21.87
CA LEU A 431 -10.52 2.01 22.58
C LEU A 431 -10.03 1.60 23.97
N MET A 432 -8.74 1.27 24.09
CA MET A 432 -8.12 0.96 25.36
C MET A 432 -8.13 2.16 26.33
N ARG A 433 -7.89 3.39 25.81
CA ARG A 433 -8.06 4.60 26.63
C ARG A 433 -9.47 4.71 27.18
N LEU A 434 -10.49 4.49 26.33
CA LEU A 434 -11.88 4.47 26.77
C LEU A 434 -12.12 3.42 27.86
N PHE A 435 -11.62 2.20 27.70
CA PHE A 435 -11.80 1.16 28.73
C PHE A 435 -11.10 1.51 30.04
N ASN A 436 -9.85 1.97 29.99
CA ASN A 436 -9.10 2.34 31.20
C ASN A 436 -9.76 3.52 31.93
N GLU A 437 -10.25 4.53 31.22
CA GLU A 437 -11.03 5.63 31.79
C GLU A 437 -12.32 5.12 32.49
N LEU A 438 -13.00 4.14 31.89
CA LEU A 438 -14.19 3.52 32.48
C LEU A 438 -13.86 2.68 33.73
N VAL A 439 -12.72 1.99 33.74
CA VAL A 439 -12.24 1.25 34.92
C VAL A 439 -11.92 2.21 36.06
N GLU A 440 -11.21 3.31 35.76
CA GLU A 440 -10.84 4.34 36.76
C GLU A 440 -12.06 5.04 37.37
N GLU A 441 -13.12 5.24 36.59
CA GLU A 441 -14.38 5.79 37.09
C GLU A 441 -15.15 4.79 37.98
N GLY A 442 -14.81 3.50 37.96
CA GLY A 442 -15.64 2.46 38.56
C GLY A 442 -16.96 2.31 37.81
N ALA A 443 -16.94 2.33 36.48
CA ALA A 443 -18.13 2.14 35.66
C ALA A 443 -18.68 0.71 35.76
N TYR A 444 -19.97 0.54 35.45
CA TYR A 444 -20.64 -0.77 35.38
C TYR A 444 -20.23 -1.59 34.14
N ILE A 445 -18.96 -2.00 34.08
CA ILE A 445 -18.37 -2.78 32.98
C ILE A 445 -17.78 -4.10 33.50
N ALA A 446 -17.65 -5.10 32.62
CA ALA A 446 -17.14 -6.41 32.99
C ALA A 446 -15.63 -6.44 33.27
N ILE A 447 -14.88 -5.47 32.74
CA ILE A 447 -13.44 -5.33 32.94
C ILE A 447 -13.21 -4.56 34.23
N ASP A 448 -12.53 -5.16 35.21
CA ASP A 448 -12.34 -4.60 36.56
C ASP A 448 -10.89 -4.16 36.85
N LYS A 449 -9.98 -4.34 35.88
CA LYS A 449 -8.57 -3.93 35.96
C LYS A 449 -8.11 -3.32 34.65
N ARG A 450 -7.05 -2.50 34.69
CA ARG A 450 -6.37 -2.04 33.47
C ARG A 450 -5.88 -3.25 32.69
N VAL A 451 -6.20 -3.28 31.40
CA VAL A 451 -5.80 -4.36 30.49
C VAL A 451 -4.40 -4.08 29.96
N SER A 452 -3.54 -5.10 29.94
CA SER A 452 -2.18 -4.96 29.40
C SER A 452 -2.19 -4.90 27.86
N ALA A 453 -1.15 -4.33 27.25
CA ALA A 453 -1.02 -4.27 25.79
C ALA A 453 -0.96 -5.65 25.09
N ALA A 454 -0.61 -6.72 25.83
CA ALA A 454 -0.62 -8.08 25.32
C ALA A 454 -2.02 -8.69 25.32
N GLU A 455 -2.76 -8.56 26.42
CA GLU A 455 -4.17 -8.98 26.53
C GLU A 455 -5.07 -8.20 25.55
N GLU A 456 -4.77 -6.91 25.33
CA GLU A 456 -5.41 -6.04 24.33
C GLU A 456 -5.42 -6.67 22.94
N ARG A 457 -4.25 -7.09 22.47
CA ARG A 457 -4.08 -7.66 21.14
C ARG A 457 -4.86 -8.96 20.98
N GLU A 458 -5.04 -9.73 22.05
CA GLU A 458 -5.74 -11.01 21.98
C GLU A 458 -7.26 -10.81 21.85
N ILE A 459 -7.85 -10.00 22.73
CA ILE A 459 -9.31 -9.71 22.76
C ILE A 459 -9.76 -9.05 21.46
N ASP A 460 -8.99 -8.08 20.99
CA ASP A 460 -9.36 -7.32 19.80
C ASP A 460 -9.12 -8.12 18.52
N ASN A 461 -8.10 -8.99 18.48
CA ASN A 461 -7.94 -9.92 17.35
C ASN A 461 -9.09 -10.94 17.30
N GLU A 462 -9.54 -11.45 18.44
CA GLU A 462 -10.70 -12.35 18.49
C GLU A 462 -11.97 -11.65 17.98
N SER A 463 -12.20 -10.41 18.40
CA SER A 463 -13.33 -9.59 17.93
C SER A 463 -13.31 -9.43 16.41
N ILE A 464 -12.15 -9.16 15.82
CA ILE A 464 -12.00 -9.05 14.37
C ILE A 464 -12.23 -10.38 13.66
N ILE A 465 -11.75 -11.50 14.23
CA ILE A 465 -11.99 -12.83 13.68
C ILE A 465 -13.50 -13.13 13.65
N LYS A 466 -14.23 -12.81 14.72
CA LYS A 466 -15.68 -12.99 14.79
C LYS A 466 -16.43 -12.04 13.84
N MET A 467 -15.97 -10.80 13.69
CA MET A 467 -16.52 -9.87 12.68
C MET A 467 -16.34 -10.41 11.27
N ASN A 468 -15.15 -10.93 10.93
CA ASN A 468 -14.88 -11.55 9.63
C ASN A 468 -15.79 -12.74 9.34
N LYS A 469 -16.11 -13.54 10.37
CA LYS A 469 -17.04 -14.68 10.26
C LYS A 469 -18.52 -14.28 10.21
N LYS A 470 -18.84 -12.98 10.29
CA LYS A 470 -20.21 -12.48 10.46
C LYS A 470 -20.89 -13.09 11.69
N GLU A 471 -20.14 -13.23 12.77
CA GLU A 471 -20.62 -13.66 14.09
C GLU A 471 -20.70 -12.49 15.08
N MET A 472 -20.06 -11.37 14.75
CA MET A 472 -20.03 -10.17 15.59
C MET A 472 -20.11 -8.90 14.75
N ILE A 473 -20.82 -7.88 15.26
CA ILE A 473 -20.80 -6.50 14.77
C ILE A 473 -20.14 -5.66 15.86
N VAL A 474 -19.14 -4.85 15.52
CA VAL A 474 -18.52 -3.90 16.44
C VAL A 474 -18.48 -2.52 15.79
N TRP A 475 -19.13 -1.56 16.45
CA TRP A 475 -19.12 -0.15 16.07
C TRP A 475 -18.51 0.70 17.18
N VAL A 476 -17.88 1.80 16.78
CA VAL A 476 -17.32 2.83 17.65
C VAL A 476 -17.91 4.19 17.29
N ALA A 477 -18.08 5.06 18.28
CA ALA A 477 -18.37 6.47 18.05
C ALA A 477 -17.10 7.28 18.27
N GLU A 478 -16.76 8.15 17.32
CA GLU A 478 -15.57 9.01 17.35
C GLU A 478 -15.96 10.48 17.39
N HIS A 479 -15.30 11.25 18.26
CA HIS A 479 -15.41 12.70 18.37
C HIS A 479 -13.99 13.26 18.58
N ASP A 480 -13.58 14.25 17.77
CA ASP A 480 -12.25 14.86 17.81
C ASP A 480 -11.09 13.86 17.92
N ASN A 481 -11.10 12.86 17.03
CA ASN A 481 -10.09 11.79 16.94
C ASN A 481 -10.00 10.87 18.18
N LYS A 482 -10.98 10.93 19.09
CA LYS A 482 -11.13 10.06 20.29
C LYS A 482 -12.33 9.14 20.16
N ILE A 483 -12.19 7.89 20.60
CA ILE A 483 -13.32 6.95 20.68
C ILE A 483 -14.08 7.21 21.98
N VAL A 484 -15.35 7.57 21.84
CA VAL A 484 -16.22 7.99 22.95
C VAL A 484 -17.33 6.99 23.25
N ALA A 485 -17.52 6.00 22.39
CA ALA A 485 -18.41 4.88 22.66
C ALA A 485 -18.04 3.64 21.83
N ARG A 486 -18.48 2.47 22.31
CA ARG A 486 -18.42 1.19 21.59
C ARG A 486 -19.76 0.49 21.70
N ALA A 487 -20.22 -0.14 20.62
CA ALA A 487 -21.40 -0.99 20.59
C ALA A 487 -21.07 -2.32 19.90
N VAL A 488 -21.57 -3.42 20.46
CA VAL A 488 -21.34 -4.78 19.98
C VAL A 488 -22.66 -5.54 19.90
N ALA A 489 -22.79 -6.31 18.83
CA ALA A 489 -23.73 -7.43 18.76
C ALA A 489 -22.94 -8.71 18.50
N GLU A 490 -23.13 -9.74 19.30
CA GLU A 490 -22.41 -11.01 19.19
C GLU A 490 -23.38 -12.19 19.18
N LYS A 491 -23.28 -13.06 18.18
CA LYS A 491 -24.01 -14.32 18.14
C LYS A 491 -23.48 -15.27 19.22
N MET A 492 -24.39 -15.91 19.96
CA MET A 492 -23.99 -16.94 20.90
C MET A 492 -23.54 -18.22 20.17
N PRO A 493 -22.72 -19.07 20.78
CA PRO A 493 -22.24 -20.28 20.12
C PRO A 493 -23.21 -21.46 20.25
N ARG A 494 -23.02 -22.48 19.40
CA ARG A 494 -23.62 -23.82 19.54
C ARG A 494 -25.16 -23.80 19.60
N ARG A 495 -25.76 -24.34 20.68
CA ARG A 495 -27.22 -24.47 20.84
C ARG A 495 -27.92 -23.11 21.02
N GLU A 496 -27.16 -22.05 21.29
CA GLU A 496 -27.68 -20.71 21.47
C GLU A 496 -27.48 -19.81 20.23
N ARG A 497 -27.02 -20.38 19.10
CA ARG A 497 -26.64 -19.63 17.88
C ARG A 497 -27.67 -18.71 17.26
N ASP A 498 -28.93 -18.88 17.62
CA ASP A 498 -30.04 -18.05 17.16
C ASP A 498 -30.31 -16.87 18.12
N ASN A 499 -29.50 -16.72 19.17
CA ASN A 499 -29.52 -15.61 20.12
C ASN A 499 -28.32 -14.66 19.87
N VAL A 500 -28.58 -13.36 19.98
CA VAL A 500 -27.56 -12.31 19.84
C VAL A 500 -27.51 -11.47 21.12
N SER A 501 -26.32 -11.39 21.71
CA SER A 501 -26.02 -10.54 22.86
C SER A 501 -25.65 -9.13 22.39
N LEU A 502 -26.19 -8.12 23.05
CA LEU A 502 -25.87 -6.72 22.84
C LEU A 502 -25.09 -6.14 24.02
N SER A 503 -24.04 -5.39 23.74
CA SER A 503 -23.30 -4.62 24.75
C SER A 503 -22.86 -3.28 24.20
N PHE A 504 -22.82 -2.24 25.04
CA PHE A 504 -22.23 -0.97 24.65
C PHE A 504 -21.72 -0.17 25.84
N TYR A 505 -20.74 0.68 25.56
CA TYR A 505 -20.05 1.53 26.53
C TYR A 505 -20.03 2.96 26.00
N ILE A 506 -20.19 3.93 26.90
CA ILE A 506 -20.21 5.35 26.57
C ILE A 506 -19.34 6.09 27.57
N ALA A 507 -18.40 6.88 27.06
CA ALA A 507 -17.54 7.77 27.83
C ALA A 507 -18.38 8.70 28.71
N LYS A 508 -17.91 8.97 29.92
CA LYS A 508 -18.64 9.73 30.94
C LYS A 508 -19.21 11.05 30.40
N GLU A 509 -18.39 11.79 29.68
CA GLU A 509 -18.70 13.11 29.10
C GLU A 509 -19.77 13.08 28.00
N PHE A 510 -20.07 11.90 27.44
CA PHE A 510 -21.04 11.70 26.34
C PHE A 510 -22.33 11.02 26.82
N ARG A 511 -22.44 10.69 28.12
CA ARG A 511 -23.67 10.17 28.71
C ARG A 511 -24.70 11.29 28.82
N GLY A 512 -25.96 10.98 28.53
CA GLY A 512 -27.05 11.99 28.54
C GLY A 512 -27.19 12.79 27.24
N ALA A 513 -26.18 12.80 26.36
CA ALA A 513 -26.20 13.54 25.08
C ALA A 513 -27.00 12.83 23.94
N GLY A 514 -27.77 11.78 24.26
CA GLY A 514 -28.55 11.00 23.30
C GLY A 514 -27.80 9.86 22.60
N LEU A 515 -26.47 9.80 22.68
CA LEU A 515 -25.61 8.82 21.98
C LEU A 515 -26.03 7.36 22.22
N GLY A 516 -26.35 6.98 23.46
CA GLY A 516 -26.78 5.60 23.77
C GLY A 516 -28.08 5.19 23.12
N THR A 517 -29.02 6.13 22.95
CA THR A 517 -30.28 5.88 22.25
C THR A 517 -30.05 5.67 20.76
N ILE A 518 -29.12 6.42 20.17
CA ILE A 518 -28.75 6.29 18.76
C ILE A 518 -28.09 4.93 18.52
N LEU A 519 -27.09 4.58 19.34
CA LEU A 519 -26.35 3.32 19.21
C LEU A 519 -27.26 2.10 19.35
N ILE A 520 -28.11 2.06 20.39
CA ILE A 520 -28.95 0.88 20.64
C ILE A 520 -29.97 0.65 19.53
N ARG A 521 -30.61 1.71 19.01
CA ARG A 521 -31.54 1.58 17.88
C ARG A 521 -30.84 1.09 16.63
N MET A 522 -29.67 1.63 16.35
CA MET A 522 -28.91 1.28 15.16
C MET A 522 -28.38 -0.16 15.24
N ILE A 523 -27.84 -0.58 16.38
CA ILE A 523 -27.30 -1.93 16.54
C ILE A 523 -28.40 -3.00 16.55
N ILE A 524 -29.59 -2.71 17.11
CA ILE A 524 -30.77 -3.60 16.99
C ILE A 524 -31.13 -3.80 15.52
N LYS A 525 -31.26 -2.69 14.78
CA LYS A 525 -31.62 -2.74 13.36
C LYS A 525 -30.61 -3.56 12.56
N GLU A 526 -29.31 -3.34 12.77
CA GLU A 526 -28.28 -4.09 12.04
C GLU A 526 -28.22 -5.55 12.49
N SER A 527 -28.42 -5.85 13.78
CA SER A 527 -28.46 -7.23 14.27
C SER A 527 -29.61 -8.02 13.64
N ILE A 528 -30.81 -7.43 13.54
CA ILE A 528 -31.96 -8.07 12.87
C ILE A 528 -31.63 -8.32 11.40
N LYS A 529 -31.10 -7.31 10.71
CA LYS A 529 -30.76 -7.39 9.29
C LYS A 529 -29.67 -8.43 9.00
N GLN A 530 -28.61 -8.48 9.81
CA GLN A 530 -27.43 -9.30 9.54
C GLN A 530 -27.57 -10.72 10.07
N PHE A 531 -28.17 -10.91 11.25
CA PHE A 531 -28.19 -12.21 11.92
C PHE A 531 -29.54 -12.91 11.90
N ASN A 532 -30.64 -12.20 11.62
CA ASN A 532 -32.01 -12.70 11.74
C ASN A 532 -32.24 -13.52 13.04
N PRO A 533 -31.92 -12.96 14.22
CA PRO A 533 -31.91 -13.72 15.47
C PRO A 533 -33.32 -14.01 15.98
N HIS A 534 -33.47 -15.13 16.67
CA HIS A 534 -34.68 -15.45 17.45
C HIS A 534 -34.80 -14.52 18.67
N ASN A 535 -33.69 -14.29 19.39
CA ASN A 535 -33.66 -13.36 20.51
C ASN A 535 -32.51 -12.34 20.39
N LEU A 536 -32.81 -11.09 20.72
CA LEU A 536 -31.82 -10.08 21.08
C LEU A 536 -31.88 -9.87 22.59
N TYR A 537 -30.75 -9.98 23.27
CA TYR A 537 -30.72 -9.81 24.72
C TYR A 537 -29.48 -9.04 25.18
N LEU A 538 -29.54 -8.53 26.41
CA LEU A 538 -28.44 -7.88 27.08
C LEU A 538 -28.47 -8.18 28.57
N THR A 539 -27.36 -7.88 29.24
CA THR A 539 -27.29 -7.94 30.70
C THR A 539 -26.88 -6.59 31.28
N VAL A 540 -27.38 -6.28 32.47
CA VAL A 540 -27.13 -5.00 33.14
C VAL A 540 -27.05 -5.19 34.66
N TYR A 541 -26.21 -4.41 35.32
CA TYR A 541 -26.12 -4.34 36.77
C TYR A 541 -27.42 -3.77 37.35
N SER A 542 -27.92 -4.35 38.45
CA SER A 542 -29.15 -3.90 39.12
C SER A 542 -29.17 -2.41 39.47
N ASP A 543 -28.00 -1.84 39.77
CA ASP A 543 -27.85 -0.44 40.18
C ASP A 543 -27.71 0.54 39.02
N ASN A 544 -27.52 0.06 37.79
CA ASN A 544 -27.46 0.93 36.61
C ASN A 544 -28.87 1.36 36.16
N LYS A 545 -29.58 2.10 37.01
CA LYS A 545 -30.97 2.54 36.80
C LYS A 545 -31.13 3.36 35.51
N LYS A 546 -30.09 4.12 35.13
CA LYS A 546 -30.08 4.90 33.88
C LYS A 546 -30.11 4.00 32.65
N ALA A 547 -29.29 2.95 32.61
CA ALA A 547 -29.28 1.99 31.51
C ALA A 547 -30.58 1.17 31.46
N ILE A 548 -31.09 0.70 32.61
CA ILE A 548 -32.36 -0.03 32.68
C ILE A 548 -33.50 0.79 32.06
N LYS A 549 -33.65 2.06 32.45
CA LYS A 549 -34.68 2.95 31.88
C LYS A 549 -34.52 3.15 30.36
N LEU A 550 -33.28 3.24 29.87
CA LEU A 550 -33.01 3.30 28.44
C LEU A 550 -33.48 2.01 27.75
N TYR A 551 -33.10 0.84 28.28
CA TYR A 551 -33.46 -0.45 27.72
C TYR A 551 -34.97 -0.67 27.67
N GLU A 552 -35.68 -0.38 28.77
CA GLU A 552 -37.14 -0.49 28.81
C GLU A 552 -37.81 0.41 27.77
N ARG A 553 -37.34 1.66 27.63
CA ARG A 553 -37.85 2.60 26.62
C ARG A 553 -37.64 2.09 25.19
N GLU A 554 -36.51 1.45 24.95
CA GLU A 554 -36.13 0.92 23.64
C GLU A 554 -36.69 -0.48 23.37
N GLY A 555 -37.57 -1.01 24.24
CA GLY A 555 -38.33 -2.24 23.99
C GLY A 555 -37.80 -3.49 24.69
N PHE A 556 -36.81 -3.38 25.57
CA PHE A 556 -36.35 -4.53 26.35
C PHE A 556 -37.23 -4.78 27.57
N ILE A 557 -37.47 -6.07 27.86
CA ILE A 557 -38.20 -6.53 29.03
C ILE A 557 -37.27 -7.31 29.96
N LYS A 558 -37.43 -7.13 31.26
CA LYS A 558 -36.70 -7.91 32.27
C LYS A 558 -37.23 -9.35 32.29
N CYS A 559 -36.32 -10.32 32.11
CA CYS A 559 -36.66 -11.74 32.02
C CYS A 559 -36.07 -12.59 33.15
N GLY A 560 -35.02 -12.10 33.83
CA GLY A 560 -34.38 -12.84 34.91
C GLY A 560 -33.43 -11.98 35.74
N VAL A 561 -33.09 -12.47 36.93
CA VAL A 561 -32.11 -11.88 37.85
C VAL A 561 -31.23 -13.00 38.38
N LEU A 562 -29.92 -12.80 38.34
CA LEU A 562 -28.95 -13.61 39.05
C LEU A 562 -28.48 -12.83 40.29
N PRO A 563 -28.89 -13.22 41.50
CA PRO A 563 -28.53 -12.52 42.73
C PRO A 563 -27.02 -12.54 42.99
N GLY A 564 -26.44 -11.41 43.37
CA GLY A 564 -25.03 -11.31 43.80
C GLY A 564 -23.99 -11.77 42.77
N TRP A 565 -24.33 -11.77 41.48
CA TRP A 565 -23.50 -12.36 40.41
C TRP A 565 -22.28 -11.49 40.02
N MET A 566 -22.37 -10.17 40.21
CA MET A 566 -21.36 -9.22 39.72
C MET A 566 -20.59 -8.60 40.86
N ARG A 567 -19.27 -8.84 40.92
CA ARG A 567 -18.39 -8.10 41.83
C ARG A 567 -18.20 -6.66 41.33
N HIS A 568 -18.40 -5.68 42.19
CA HIS A 568 -18.20 -4.26 41.90
C HIS A 568 -17.90 -3.47 43.18
N ASN A 569 -16.77 -2.75 43.24
CA ASN A 569 -16.37 -1.93 44.40
C ASN A 569 -16.53 -2.64 45.76
N ASN A 570 -16.00 -3.87 45.89
CA ASN A 570 -16.11 -4.74 47.07
C ASN A 570 -17.54 -5.18 47.48
N ALA A 571 -18.55 -4.92 46.65
CA ALA A 571 -19.91 -5.44 46.80
C ALA A 571 -20.26 -6.44 45.69
N TYR A 572 -21.33 -7.21 45.92
CA TYR A 572 -21.91 -8.12 44.94
C TYR A 572 -23.27 -7.58 44.50
N LEU A 573 -23.38 -7.26 43.22
CA LEU A 573 -24.59 -6.71 42.58
C LEU A 573 -25.27 -7.78 41.73
N ASP A 574 -26.59 -7.67 41.59
CA ASP A 574 -27.34 -8.61 40.76
C ASP A 574 -27.10 -8.35 39.27
N ARG A 575 -27.08 -9.43 38.48
CA ARG A 575 -27.11 -9.35 37.01
C ARG A 575 -28.55 -9.50 36.53
N ILE A 576 -29.06 -8.48 35.86
CA ILE A 576 -30.39 -8.50 35.25
C ILE A 576 -30.27 -8.90 33.78
N TYR A 577 -31.06 -9.88 33.35
CA TYR A 577 -31.23 -10.24 31.94
C TYR A 577 -32.43 -9.51 31.36
N MET A 578 -32.24 -8.91 30.19
CA MET A 578 -33.31 -8.26 29.44
C MET A 578 -33.33 -8.71 27.99
N VAL A 579 -34.53 -9.02 27.46
CA VAL A 579 -34.74 -9.48 26.08
C VAL A 579 -35.55 -8.42 25.32
N TYR A 580 -35.20 -8.18 24.06
CA TYR A 580 -35.88 -7.22 23.20
C TYR A 580 -37.22 -7.77 22.73
N ASP A 581 -38.30 -7.03 22.98
CA ASP A 581 -39.63 -7.28 22.44
C ASP A 581 -40.07 -6.10 21.55
N PRO A 582 -40.07 -6.26 20.22
CA PRO A 582 -40.42 -5.17 19.30
C PRO A 582 -41.84 -4.64 19.53
N LYS A 583 -42.75 -5.43 20.12
CA LYS A 583 -44.14 -5.00 20.41
C LYS A 583 -44.23 -4.02 21.59
N LYS A 584 -43.15 -3.85 22.37
CA LYS A 584 -43.09 -2.94 23.52
C LYS A 584 -42.36 -1.63 23.25
N GLN A 585 -41.80 -1.45 22.06
CA GLN A 585 -41.16 -0.19 21.70
C GLN A 585 -42.20 0.97 21.70
N GLY A 586 -42.00 2.00 22.53
CA GLY A 586 -42.83 3.21 22.55
C GLY A 586 -44.16 3.15 23.31
N LYS A 587 -44.49 2.06 24.02
CA LYS A 587 -45.66 2.06 24.93
C LYS A 587 -45.32 2.84 26.21
N ARG A 588 -45.62 4.16 26.21
CA ARG A 588 -45.81 4.88 27.48
C ARG A 588 -46.91 4.14 28.24
N LYS A 589 -46.63 3.67 29.46
CA LYS A 589 -47.70 3.43 30.44
C LYS A 589 -48.45 4.77 30.54
N LYS A 590 -49.69 4.79 30.03
CA LYS A 590 -50.63 5.86 30.37
C LYS A 590 -50.90 5.81 31.86
#